data_AF-A0A356TM46-F1
#
_entry.id   AF-A0A356TM46-F1
#
_cell.length_a   1.000
_cell.length_b   1.000
_cell.length_c   1.000
_cell.angle_alpha   90.00
_cell.angle_beta   90.00
_cell.angle_gamma   90.00
#
_symmetry.space_group_name_H-M   'P 1'
#
loop_
_entity.id
_entity.type
_entity.pdbx_description
1 polymer ?
#
loop_
_entity_poly.entity_id
_entity_poly.type
_entity_poly.pdbx_seq_one_letter_code
_entity_poly.pdbx_strand_id
1 'polypeptide(L)'
;MIDEYASFGASTGRHPMELLRPRLAPLGVVPAGALPERRPGPVRVAGLVNSRQAPMTAKGFVFVSLEDESGMINCVVSPQLAAQQRRVLTQCPVLMVEGELQRHQGAINIKAHRLVPVRDVPGAASTKSHDFH
;
A
#
# COMPACT_ATOMS: atom_id res chain seq x y z
N MET A 1 0.30 -20.15 22.36
CA MET A 1 0.98 -19.95 21.05
C MET A 1 -0.12 -20.16 20.03
N ILE A 2 -0.84 -19.15 19.57
CA ILE A 2 -0.43 -17.93 18.89
C ILE A 2 -1.56 -16.90 19.12
N ASP A 3 -1.25 -15.65 19.45
CA ASP A 3 -2.08 -14.48 19.12
C ASP A 3 -1.32 -13.23 19.58
N GLU A 4 -0.28 -12.88 18.84
CA GLU A 4 0.40 -11.60 18.97
C GLU A 4 -0.06 -10.70 17.82
N TYR A 5 -1.37 -10.40 17.81
CA TYR A 5 -2.01 -9.38 16.97
C TYR A 5 -1.97 -8.01 17.66
N ALA A 6 -0.81 -7.62 18.17
CA ALA A 6 -0.64 -6.35 18.87
C ALA A 6 0.76 -5.81 18.64
N SER A 7 1.05 -5.34 17.43
CA SER A 7 2.20 -4.45 17.19
C SER A 7 1.99 -3.69 15.89
N PHE A 8 2.34 -2.39 15.95
CA PHE A 8 2.23 -1.31 14.96
C PHE A 8 0.91 -0.51 15.02
N GLY A 9 0.87 0.71 15.58
CA GLY A 9 1.99 1.50 16.08
C GLY A 9 1.53 2.62 17.01
N ALA A 10 2.22 2.70 18.15
CA ALA A 10 2.31 3.90 18.95
C ALA A 10 2.90 5.04 18.07
N SER A 11 2.02 5.81 17.45
CA SER A 11 2.33 7.15 16.99
C SER A 11 1.45 8.08 17.82
N THR A 12 2.05 8.82 18.73
CA THR A 12 1.40 9.89 19.51
C THR A 12 1.04 11.10 18.61
N GLY A 13 0.81 10.86 17.31
CA GLY A 13 0.52 11.82 16.25
C GLY A 13 -0.28 11.17 15.11
N ARG A 14 -1.01 11.98 14.34
CA ARG A 14 -1.89 11.53 13.24
C ARG A 14 -1.11 10.74 12.17
N HIS A 15 -1.69 9.66 11.67
CA HIS A 15 -1.08 8.87 10.61
C HIS A 15 -0.91 9.74 9.35
N PRO A 16 0.23 9.71 8.63
CA PRO A 16 0.47 10.59 7.48
C PRO A 16 -0.60 10.50 6.38
N MET A 17 -1.20 9.31 6.19
CA MET A 17 -2.29 9.11 5.23
C MET A 17 -3.58 9.83 5.62
N GLU A 18 -3.80 10.10 6.90
CA GLU A 18 -4.95 10.88 7.39
C GLU A 18 -4.89 12.33 6.87
N LEU A 19 -3.68 12.92 6.82
CA LEU A 19 -3.46 14.26 6.24
C LEU A 19 -3.70 14.29 4.71
N LEU A 20 -3.50 13.15 4.04
CA LEU A 20 -3.74 12.99 2.61
C LEU A 20 -5.18 12.66 2.26
N ARG A 21 -5.96 12.16 3.22
CA ARG A 21 -7.31 11.64 2.99
C ARG A 21 -8.23 12.63 2.27
N PRO A 22 -8.25 13.94 2.58
CA PRO A 22 -9.09 14.90 1.85
C PRO A 22 -8.73 15.05 0.37
N ARG A 23 -7.48 14.76 -0.02
CA ARG A 23 -7.03 14.80 -1.42
C ARG A 23 -7.24 13.47 -2.13
N LEU A 24 -7.20 12.36 -1.39
CA LEU A 24 -7.34 11.00 -1.93
C LEU A 24 -8.81 10.59 -2.10
N ALA A 25 -9.70 11.02 -1.21
CA ALA A 25 -11.13 10.66 -1.27
C ALA A 25 -11.82 11.11 -2.58
N PRO A 26 -11.62 12.35 -3.10
CA PRO A 26 -12.18 12.75 -4.39
C PRO A 26 -11.66 11.94 -5.59
N LEU A 27 -10.50 11.29 -5.45
CA LEU A 27 -9.93 10.42 -6.49
C LEU A 27 -10.51 8.99 -6.45
N GLY A 28 -11.43 8.71 -5.52
CA GLY A 28 -12.04 7.40 -5.32
C GLY A 28 -11.13 6.39 -4.61
N VAL A 29 -10.14 6.88 -3.86
CA VAL A 29 -9.24 6.01 -3.09
C VAL A 29 -9.97 5.46 -1.87
N VAL A 30 -10.04 4.14 -1.78
CA VAL A 30 -10.71 3.40 -0.72
C VAL A 30 -9.73 3.17 0.44
N PRO A 31 -10.12 3.45 1.70
CA PRO A 31 -9.30 3.14 2.88
C PRO A 31 -9.23 1.63 3.14
N ALA A 32 -8.14 1.16 3.74
CA ALA A 32 -7.91 -0.26 4.05
C ALA A 32 -9.10 -0.90 4.80
N GLY A 33 -9.62 -0.21 5.81
CA GLY A 33 -10.72 -0.67 6.66
C GLY A 33 -12.06 -0.84 5.92
N ALA A 34 -12.23 -0.24 4.74
CA ALA A 34 -13.43 -0.41 3.93
C ALA A 34 -13.31 -1.55 2.89
N LEU A 35 -12.12 -2.10 2.67
CA LEU A 35 -11.91 -3.20 1.72
C LEU A 35 -12.67 -4.50 2.10
N PRO A 36 -12.79 -4.89 3.40
CA PRO A 36 -13.53 -6.08 3.81
C PRO A 36 -15.01 -6.11 3.45
N GLU A 37 -15.64 -4.96 3.24
CA GLU A 37 -17.06 -4.86 2.88
C GLU A 37 -17.29 -4.70 1.37
N ARG A 38 -16.24 -4.37 0.60
CA ARG A 38 -16.35 -4.19 -0.85
C ARG A 38 -16.39 -5.52 -1.58
N ARG A 39 -17.19 -5.55 -2.65
CA ARG A 39 -17.21 -6.65 -3.63
C ARG A 39 -15.89 -6.68 -4.41
N PRO A 40 -15.40 -7.86 -4.83
CA PRO A 40 -14.30 -7.97 -5.78
C PRO A 40 -14.52 -7.13 -7.03
N GLY A 41 -13.44 -6.58 -7.59
CA GLY A 41 -13.49 -5.73 -8.78
C GLY A 41 -12.62 -4.48 -8.67
N PRO A 42 -12.79 -3.51 -9.60
CA PRO A 42 -11.95 -2.33 -9.67
C PRO A 42 -11.89 -1.53 -8.37
N VAL A 43 -10.67 -1.13 -7.99
CA VAL A 43 -10.42 -0.34 -6.79
C VAL A 43 -9.19 0.54 -6.97
N ARG A 44 -9.19 1.67 -6.26
CA ARG A 44 -8.01 2.49 -6.01
C ARG A 44 -7.73 2.45 -4.52
N VAL A 45 -6.48 2.19 -4.17
CA VAL A 45 -6.00 2.22 -2.78
C VAL A 45 -4.75 3.07 -2.72
N ALA A 46 -4.44 3.66 -1.57
CA ALA A 46 -3.19 4.36 -1.38
C ALA A 46 -2.72 4.19 0.06
N GLY A 47 -1.40 4.16 0.25
CA GLY A 47 -0.80 4.01 1.56
C GLY A 47 0.70 4.26 1.55
N LEU A 48 1.25 4.37 2.75
CA LEU A 48 2.69 4.31 2.99
C LEU A 48 3.17 2.90 2.67
N VAL A 49 4.25 2.76 1.92
CA VAL A 49 4.84 1.46 1.62
C VAL A 49 5.56 0.95 2.86
N ASN A 50 4.98 -0.05 3.51
CA ASN A 50 5.57 -0.72 4.66
C ASN A 50 6.63 -1.75 4.22
N SER A 51 6.34 -2.56 3.21
CA SER A 51 7.29 -3.58 2.73
C SER A 51 7.13 -3.91 1.25
N ARG A 52 8.21 -4.45 0.66
CA ARG A 52 8.26 -4.96 -0.72
C ARG A 52 8.99 -6.29 -0.70
N GLN A 53 8.36 -7.35 -1.18
CA GLN A 53 8.92 -8.69 -1.19
C GLN A 53 8.82 -9.28 -2.59
N ALA A 54 9.93 -9.84 -3.08
CA ALA A 54 9.97 -10.57 -4.35
C ALA A 54 10.52 -11.99 -4.08
N PRO A 55 9.68 -12.92 -3.58
CA PRO A 55 10.11 -14.28 -3.31
C PRO A 55 10.66 -14.93 -4.59
N MET A 56 11.76 -15.69 -4.49
CA MET A 56 12.37 -16.38 -5.64
C MET A 56 11.38 -17.33 -6.33
N THR A 57 10.44 -17.89 -5.58
CA THR A 57 9.41 -18.83 -6.05
C THR A 57 8.24 -18.14 -6.75
N ALA A 58 8.10 -16.81 -6.62
CA ALA A 58 6.96 -16.06 -7.12
C ALA A 58 7.08 -15.70 -8.62
N LYS A 59 8.00 -16.31 -9.38
CA LYS A 59 8.17 -16.09 -10.83
C LYS A 59 8.24 -14.60 -11.22
N GLY A 60 8.89 -13.78 -10.38
CA GLY A 60 9.06 -12.35 -10.61
C GLY A 60 7.90 -11.45 -10.15
N PHE A 61 6.85 -12.01 -9.52
CA PHE A 61 5.84 -11.20 -8.85
C PHE A 61 6.43 -10.49 -7.63
N VAL A 62 5.96 -9.27 -7.39
CA VAL A 62 6.33 -8.46 -6.23
C VAL A 62 5.10 -8.23 -5.36
N PHE A 63 5.22 -8.53 -4.08
CA PHE A 63 4.22 -8.26 -3.07
C PHE A 63 4.58 -6.93 -2.39
N VAL A 64 3.63 -6.00 -2.35
CA VAL A 64 3.79 -4.70 -1.73
C VAL A 64 2.74 -4.56 -0.64
N SER A 65 3.19 -4.28 0.58
CA SER A 65 2.29 -3.99 1.69
C SER A 65 2.22 -2.47 1.87
N LEU A 66 1.02 -1.91 1.74
CA LEU A 66 0.74 -0.52 2.03
C LEU A 66 0.04 -0.39 3.38
N GLU A 67 0.20 0.75 4.03
CA GLU A 67 -0.45 1.08 5.29
C GLU A 67 -1.16 2.43 5.18
N ASP A 68 -2.40 2.48 5.64
CA ASP A 68 -3.11 3.72 5.91
C ASP A 68 -3.64 3.74 7.36
N GLU A 69 -4.28 4.84 7.75
CA GLU A 69 -4.79 5.03 9.12
C GLU A 69 -5.82 4.00 9.58
N SER A 70 -6.35 3.21 8.64
CA SER A 70 -7.35 2.18 8.88
C SER A 70 -6.81 0.75 8.76
N GLY A 71 -5.53 0.59 8.39
CA GLY A 71 -4.83 -0.69 8.42
C GLY A 71 -3.99 -1.00 7.18
N MET A 72 -3.73 -2.29 6.98
CA MET A 72 -2.83 -2.81 5.95
C MET A 72 -3.56 -3.16 4.65
N ILE A 73 -2.89 -2.93 3.52
CA ILE A 73 -3.37 -3.24 2.17
C ILE A 73 -2.31 -4.05 1.44
N ASN A 74 -2.65 -5.28 1.06
CA ASN A 74 -1.75 -6.14 0.31
C ASN A 74 -1.95 -5.95 -1.19
N CYS A 75 -0.88 -5.64 -1.90
CA CYS A 75 -0.87 -5.42 -3.34
C CYS A 75 0.05 -6.45 -4.02
N VAL A 76 -0.43 -7.01 -5.12
CA VAL A 76 0.31 -7.97 -5.94
C VAL A 76 0.64 -7.30 -7.28
N VAL A 77 1.93 -7.13 -7.55
CA VAL A 77 2.45 -6.50 -8.76
C VAL A 77 3.00 -7.58 -9.68
N SER A 78 2.50 -7.63 -10.91
CA SER A 78 2.98 -8.58 -11.91
C SER A 78 4.42 -8.29 -12.33
N PRO A 79 5.18 -9.27 -12.82
CA PRO A 79 6.55 -9.07 -13.31
C PRO A 79 6.61 -7.99 -14.40
N GLN A 80 5.60 -7.97 -15.29
CA GLN A 80 5.48 -6.98 -16.36
C GLN A 80 5.31 -5.56 -15.81
N LEU A 81 4.41 -5.37 -14.85
CA LEU A 81 4.17 -4.06 -14.24
C LEU A 81 5.38 -3.61 -13.40
N ALA A 82 6.01 -4.54 -12.68
CA ALA A 82 7.22 -4.27 -11.90
C ALA A 82 8.39 -3.84 -12.79
N ALA A 83 8.55 -4.45 -13.97
CA ALA A 83 9.56 -4.04 -14.94
C ALA A 83 9.23 -2.65 -15.55
N GLN A 84 7.99 -2.42 -15.95
CA GLN A 84 7.54 -1.17 -16.56
C GLN A 84 7.60 0.03 -15.60
N GLN A 85 7.25 -0.17 -14.33
CA GLN A 85 7.16 0.87 -13.32
C GLN A 85 8.19 0.68 -12.20
N ARG A 86 9.35 0.09 -12.51
CA ARG A 86 10.41 -0.25 -11.54
C ARG A 86 10.76 0.92 -10.64
N ARG A 87 10.93 2.12 -11.21
CA ARG A 87 11.29 3.32 -10.44
C ARG A 87 10.22 3.71 -9.42
N VAL A 88 8.95 3.68 -9.81
CA VAL A 88 7.83 4.00 -8.90
C VAL A 88 7.74 2.95 -7.81
N LEU A 89 7.85 1.68 -8.20
CA LEU A 89 7.82 0.55 -7.28
C LEU A 89 8.93 0.63 -6.23
N THR A 90 10.17 0.99 -6.59
CA THR A 90 11.31 0.93 -5.67
C THR A 90 11.60 2.24 -4.92
N GLN A 91 11.29 3.41 -5.48
CA GLN A 91 11.76 4.70 -4.92
C GLN A 91 10.68 5.50 -4.19
N CYS A 92 9.41 5.11 -4.27
CA CYS A 92 8.32 5.93 -3.72
C CYS A 92 7.87 5.42 -2.34
N PRO A 93 7.90 6.26 -1.29
CA PRO A 93 7.46 5.88 0.05
C PRO A 93 5.94 5.85 0.17
N VAL A 94 5.21 6.62 -0.65
CA VAL A 94 3.74 6.60 -0.70
C VAL A 94 3.31 6.25 -2.12
N LEU A 95 2.44 5.25 -2.22
CA LEU A 95 1.94 4.73 -3.48
C LEU A 95 0.42 4.74 -3.50
N MET A 96 -0.13 5.19 -4.62
CA MET A 96 -1.50 4.87 -5.00
C MET A 96 -1.45 3.72 -6.01
N VAL A 97 -2.28 2.71 -5.78
CA VAL A 97 -2.41 1.53 -6.63
C VAL A 97 -3.80 1.52 -7.23
N GLU A 98 -3.87 1.56 -8.55
CA GLU A 98 -5.08 1.24 -9.29
C GLU A 98 -5.02 -0.24 -9.65
N GLY A 99 -6.07 -0.98 -9.33
CA GLY A 99 -6.06 -2.42 -9.51
C GLY A 99 -7.41 -3.05 -9.31
N GLU A 100 -7.38 -4.36 -9.06
CA GLU A 100 -8.56 -5.17 -8.84
C GLU A 100 -8.50 -5.78 -7.44
N LEU A 101 -9.53 -5.53 -6.63
CA LEU A 101 -9.73 -6.20 -5.36
C LEU A 101 -10.09 -7.66 -5.64
N GLN A 102 -9.26 -8.56 -5.13
CA GLN A 102 -9.44 -9.99 -5.21
C GLN A 102 -9.51 -10.58 -3.81
N ARG A 103 -10.36 -11.59 -3.64
CA ARG A 103 -10.43 -12.40 -2.44
C ARG A 103 -9.93 -13.79 -2.78
N HIS A 104 -8.87 -14.22 -2.11
CA HIS A 104 -8.31 -15.55 -2.31
C HIS A 104 -8.02 -16.18 -0.95
N GLN A 105 -8.63 -17.34 -0.67
CA GLN A 105 -8.44 -18.12 0.56
C GLN A 105 -8.58 -17.27 1.85
N GLY A 106 -9.58 -16.38 1.89
CA GLY A 106 -9.84 -15.50 3.03
C GLY A 106 -8.98 -14.23 3.10
N ALA A 107 -7.94 -14.10 2.26
CA ALA A 107 -7.13 -12.90 2.18
C ALA A 107 -7.65 -11.92 1.11
N ILE A 108 -7.61 -10.62 1.41
CA ILE A 108 -7.91 -9.54 0.47
C ILE A 108 -6.58 -9.06 -0.12
N ASN A 109 -6.49 -9.08 -1.46
CA ASN A 109 -5.33 -8.62 -2.20
C ASN A 109 -5.78 -7.70 -3.33
N ILE A 110 -4.96 -6.72 -3.65
CA ILE A 110 -5.16 -5.84 -4.79
C ILE A 110 -4.19 -6.26 -5.90
N LYS A 111 -4.72 -6.82 -6.98
CA LYS A 111 -3.93 -7.07 -8.18
C LYS A 111 -3.66 -5.73 -8.86
N ALA A 112 -2.42 -5.28 -8.84
CA ALA A 112 -2.05 -3.96 -9.36
C ALA A 112 -2.07 -3.94 -10.90
N HIS A 113 -2.70 -2.90 -11.45
CA HIS A 113 -2.66 -2.58 -12.88
C HIS A 113 -1.82 -1.34 -13.15
N ARG A 114 -1.79 -0.40 -12.21
CA ARG A 114 -0.98 0.82 -12.30
C ARG A 114 -0.55 1.28 -10.92
N LEU A 115 0.73 1.61 -10.80
CA LEU A 115 1.32 2.29 -9.65
C LEU A 115 1.44 3.78 -9.98
N VAL A 116 0.96 4.62 -9.08
CA VAL A 116 1.03 6.07 -9.19
C VAL A 116 1.79 6.60 -7.96
N PRO A 117 2.92 7.31 -8.17
CA PRO A 117 3.62 7.94 -7.06
C PRO A 117 2.76 9.10 -6.52
N VAL A 118 2.50 9.11 -5.22
CA VAL A 118 1.88 10.26 -4.59
C VAL A 118 3.00 11.24 -4.24
N ARG A 119 3.20 12.24 -5.11
CA ARG A 119 4.11 13.36 -4.85
C ARG A 119 3.36 14.46 -4.10
N ASP A 120 4.09 15.27 -3.35
CA ASP A 120 3.55 16.39 -2.57
C ASP A 120 2.62 15.96 -1.43
N VAL A 121 3.10 15.05 -0.60
CA VAL A 121 2.52 14.78 0.71
C VAL A 121 2.92 15.91 1.67
N PRO A 122 2.01 16.80 2.09
CA PRO A 122 2.33 17.82 3.08
C PRO A 122 2.79 17.11 4.36
N GLY A 123 4.01 17.36 4.81
CA GLY A 123 4.62 16.70 5.97
C GLY A 123 5.59 15.55 5.66
N ALA A 124 5.68 15.04 4.43
CA ALA A 124 6.70 14.05 4.05
C ALA A 124 8.12 14.63 3.94
N ALA A 125 8.26 15.96 4.04
CA ALA A 125 9.54 16.64 4.21
C ALA A 125 10.15 16.47 5.61
N SER A 126 9.48 15.76 6.55
CA SER A 126 9.98 15.58 7.93
C SER A 126 9.95 14.14 8.45
N THR A 127 9.80 13.13 7.61
CA THR A 127 10.19 11.77 8.01
C THR A 127 11.61 11.56 7.51
N LYS A 128 12.58 11.92 8.36
CA LYS A 128 13.98 11.51 8.17
C LYS A 128 13.97 10.02 7.84
N SER A 129 14.42 9.70 6.64
CA SER A 129 14.89 8.37 6.28
C SER A 129 16.01 8.05 7.27
N HIS A 130 15.73 7.26 8.30
CA HIS A 130 16.79 6.63 9.07
C HIS A 130 17.31 5.47 8.22
N ASP A 131 18.21 5.80 7.30
CA ASP A 131 19.21 4.86 6.82
C ASP A 131 20.03 4.43 8.05
N PHE A 132 19.86 3.18 8.49
CA PHE A 132 20.78 2.58 9.45
C PHE A 132 21.94 1.95 8.67
N HIS A 133 23.15 2.31 9.10
CA HIS A 133 24.44 1.75 8.72
C HIS A 133 24.59 0.31 9.23
#